data_AF-A0A958BZA0-F1
#
_entry.id   AF-A0A958BZA0-F1
#
_cell.length_a   1.000
_cell.length_b   1.000
_cell.length_c   1.000
_cell.angle_alpha   90.00
_cell.angle_beta   90.00
_cell.angle_gamma   90.00
#
_symmetry.space_group_name_H-M   'P 1'
#
loop_
_entity.id
_entity.type
_entity.pdbx_description
1 polymer ?
#
loop_
_entity_poly.entity_id
_entity_poly.type
_entity_poly.pdbx_seq_one_letter_code
_entity_poly.pdbx_strand_id
1 'polypeptide(L)' 'MNQPIGFIGLGNMGQPMALNLLQAGYSLNAYNRTAAKTEPLIAQGATAVVQPSGVAMPGGIVVSIVSD' A
#
# COMPACT_ATOMS: atom_id res chain seq x y z
N MET A 1 -2.18 -6.02 -18.13
CA MET A 1 -2.77 -4.84 -17.49
C MET A 1 -2.95 -5.19 -16.03
N ASN A 2 -2.10 -4.68 -15.12
CA ASN A 2 -2.25 -4.93 -13.69
C ASN A 2 -3.14 -3.83 -13.09
N GLN A 3 -4.18 -4.20 -12.35
CA GLN A 3 -5.03 -3.24 -11.65
C GLN A 3 -4.22 -2.52 -10.57
N PRO A 4 -4.41 -1.20 -10.37
CA PRO A 4 -3.71 -0.47 -9.33
C PRO A 4 -4.23 -0.87 -7.94
N ILE A 5 -3.33 -0.96 -6.97
CA ILE A 5 -3.66 -1.41 -5.62
C ILE A 5 -3.49 -0.28 -4.61
N GLY A 6 -4.53 -0.04 -3.82
CA GLY A 6 -4.45 0.74 -2.60
C GLY A 6 -4.21 -0.17 -1.39
N PHE A 7 -3.28 0.17 -0.51
CA PHE A 7 -2.98 -0.63 0.68
C PHE A 7 -3.04 0.22 1.95
N ILE A 8 -3.91 -0.14 2.89
CA ILE A 8 -4.06 0.51 4.19
C ILE A 8 -3.53 -0.43 5.28
N GLY A 9 -2.59 0.07 6.07
CA GLY A 9 -2.05 -0.64 7.24
C GLY A 9 -0.80 -1.44 6.91
N LEU A 10 0.31 -1.05 7.53
CA LEU A 10 1.65 -1.61 7.29
C LEU A 10 2.23 -2.18 8.60
N GLY A 11 1.46 -3.05 9.23
CA GLY A 11 1.92 -3.85 10.37
C GLY A 11 2.69 -5.10 9.94
N ASN A 12 2.89 -6.03 10.87
CA ASN A 12 3.65 -7.27 10.65
C ASN A 12 3.12 -8.12 9.47
N MET A 13 1.81 -8.05 9.19
CA MET A 13 1.22 -8.72 8.02
C MET A 13 1.16 -7.81 6.78
N GLY A 14 0.68 -6.57 6.94
CA GLY A 14 0.45 -5.68 5.80
C GLY A 14 1.73 -5.32 5.02
N GLN A 15 2.84 -5.10 5.72
CA GLN A 15 4.10 -4.71 5.09
C GLN A 15 4.66 -5.78 4.13
N PRO A 16 4.88 -7.06 4.53
CA PRO A 16 5.37 -8.08 3.60
C PRO A 16 4.38 -8.36 2.46
N MET A 17 3.06 -8.28 2.70
CA MET A 17 2.07 -8.43 1.64
C MET A 17 2.21 -7.34 0.57
N ALA A 18 2.28 -6.07 0.99
CA ALA A 18 2.43 -4.95 0.07
C ALA A 18 3.76 -5.00 -0.70
N LEU A 19 4.85 -5.43 -0.05
CA LEU A 19 6.14 -5.65 -0.72
C LEU A 19 6.07 -6.75 -1.79
N ASN A 20 5.37 -7.85 -1.53
CA ASN A 20 5.18 -8.92 -2.52
C ASN A 20 4.37 -8.43 -3.73
N LEU A 21 3.37 -7.57 -3.52
CA LEU A 21 2.61 -6.96 -4.62
C LEU A 21 3.50 -6.07 -5.50
N LEU A 22 4.38 -5.28 -4.90
CA LEU A 22 5.37 -4.48 -5.64
C LEU A 22 6.33 -5.38 -6.42
N GLN A 23 6.86 -6.44 -5.80
CA GLN A 23 7.74 -7.41 -6.47
C GLN A 23 7.05 -8.14 -7.62
N ALA A 24 5.74 -8.37 -7.53
CA ALA A 24 4.92 -8.93 -8.59
C ALA A 24 4.56 -7.92 -9.71
N GLY A 25 5.03 -6.67 -9.62
CA GLY A 25 4.87 -5.65 -10.65
C GLY A 25 3.56 -4.85 -10.57
N TYR A 26 2.84 -4.88 -9.46
CA TYR A 26 1.66 -4.03 -9.27
C TYR A 26 2.04 -2.60 -8.88
N SER A 27 1.33 -1.62 -9.43
CA SER A 27 1.38 -0.24 -8.94
C SER A 27 0.62 -0.13 -7.62
N LEU A 28 1.23 0.50 -6.61
CA LEU A 28 0.71 0.49 -5.25
C LEU A 28 0.74 1.89 -4.60
N ASN A 29 -0.43 2.35 -4.13
CA ASN A 29 -0.55 3.48 -3.22
C ASN A 29 -0.69 2.96 -1.78
N ALA A 30 0.18 3.39 -0.87
CA ALA A 30 0.20 2.91 0.50
C ALA A 30 -0.15 4.02 1.50
N TYR A 31 -0.97 3.69 2.48
CA TYR A 31 -1.24 4.52 3.65
C TYR A 31 -1.00 3.72 4.93
N ASN A 32 -0.38 4.36 5.91
CA ASN A 32 -0.36 3.90 7.29
C ASN A 32 -0.39 5.09 8.23
N ARG A 33 -1.08 4.96 9.38
CA ARG A 33 -1.19 6.01 10.40
C ARG A 33 0.17 6.56 10.83
N THR A 34 1.16 5.69 10.99
CA THR A 34 2.57 6.07 11.19
C THR A 34 3.25 6.12 9.83
N ALA A 35 3.48 7.33 9.31
CA ALA A 35 3.99 7.54 7.95
C ALA A 35 5.33 6.85 7.69
N ALA A 36 6.26 6.84 8.65
CA ALA A 36 7.57 6.18 8.49
C ALA A 36 7.48 4.70 8.09
N LYS A 37 6.36 4.01 8.38
CA LYS A 37 6.16 2.61 7.96
C LYS A 37 5.97 2.44 6.45
N THR A 38 5.73 3.50 5.69
CA THR A 38 5.67 3.44 4.22
C THR A 38 7.04 3.46 3.57
N GLU A 39 8.10 3.87 4.27
CA GLU A 39 9.45 4.02 3.71
C GLU A 39 9.97 2.77 2.98
N PRO A 40 9.83 1.53 3.52
CA PRO A 40 10.29 0.33 2.83
C PRO A 40 9.56 0.06 1.51
N LEU A 41 8.30 0.49 1.40
CA LEU A 41 7.49 0.34 0.18
C LEU A 41 7.86 1.43 -0.84
N ILE A 42 8.13 2.66 -0.40
CA ILE A 42 8.61 3.75 -1.27
C ILE A 42 9.94 3.35 -1.91
N ALA A 43 10.85 2.74 -1.13
CA ALA A 43 12.12 2.23 -1.64
C ALA A 43 11.95 1.18 -2.76
N GLN A 44 10.78 0.54 -2.85
CA GLN A 44 10.41 -0.45 -3.86
C GLN A 44 9.45 0.10 -4.93
N GLY A 45 9.22 1.42 -4.96
CA GLY A 45 8.42 2.10 -5.99
C GLY A 45 6.95 2.33 -5.66
N ALA A 46 6.50 2.12 -4.41
CA ALA A 46 5.16 2.53 -4.01
C ALA A 46 5.03 4.05 -3.87
N THR A 47 3.80 4.55 -4.03
CA THR A 47 3.46 5.93 -3.68
C THR A 47 2.86 5.96 -2.28
N ALA A 48 3.49 6.68 -1.35
CA ALA A 48 2.89 6.93 -0.05
C ALA A 48 1.88 8.08 -0.13
N VAL A 49 0.68 7.87 0.43
CA VAL A 49 -0.36 8.90 0.47
C VAL A 49 -0.58 9.40 1.90
N VAL A 50 -1.01 10.65 2.04
CA VAL A 50 -1.12 11.33 3.34
C VAL A 50 -2.44 11.03 4.05
N GLN A 51 -3.48 10.63 3.31
CA GLN A 51 -4.81 10.30 3.82
C GLN A 51 -5.23 8.91 3.37
N PRO A 52 -5.99 8.15 4.19
CA PRO A 52 -6.46 6.81 3.81
C PRO A 52 -7.25 6.81 2.49
N SER A 53 -8.06 7.84 2.24
CA SER A 53 -8.81 8.01 0.99
C SER A 53 -7.91 8.05 -0.25
N GLY A 54 -6.65 8.49 -0.11
CA GLY A 54 -5.70 8.60 -1.22
C GLY A 54 -5.26 7.25 -1.80
N VAL A 55 -5.53 6.13 -1.13
CA VAL A 55 -5.20 4.81 -1.69
C VAL A 55 -6.22 4.35 -2.75
N ALA A 56 -7.42 4.94 -2.77
CA ALA A 56 -8.46 4.57 -3.70
C ALA A 56 -8.18 5.15 -5.09
N MET A 57 -8.20 4.30 -6.11
CA MET A 57 -7.94 4.66 -7.50
C MET A 57 -9.04 4.10 -8.41
N PRO A 58 -9.47 4.84 -9.45
CA PRO A 58 -10.46 4.33 -10.41
C PRO A 58 -10.04 2.99 -11.02
N GLY A 59 -10.93 2.00 -10.97
CA GLY A 59 -10.65 0.64 -11.47
C GLY A 59 -9.64 -0.16 -10.65
N GLY A 60 -9.28 0.31 -9.45
CA GLY A 60 -8.33 -0.34 -8.54
C GLY A 60 -8.99 -1.20 -7.46
N ILE A 61 -8.15 -1.89 -6.70
CA ILE A 61 -8.52 -2.69 -5.53
C ILE A 61 -7.94 -2.04 -4.27
N VAL A 62 -8.72 -1.96 -3.19
CA VAL A 62 -8.23 -1.51 -1.88
C VAL A 62 -8.15 -2.70 -0.92
N VAL A 63 -6.98 -2.88 -0.31
CA VAL A 63 -6.72 -3.87 0.74
C VAL A 63 -6.49 -3.13 2.06
N SER A 64 -7.12 -3.58 3.13
CA SER A 64 -6.94 -3.03 4.48
C SER A 64 -6.53 -4.14 5.45
N ILE A 65 -5.39 -3.98 6.12
CA ILE A 65 -4.85 -4.90 7.13
C ILE A 65 -4.46 -4.08 8.37
N VAL A 66 -5.39 -3.98 9.31
CA VAL A 66 -5.24 -3.22 10.56
C VAL A 66 -5.66 -4.10 11.75
N SER A 67 -5.23 -3.74 12.96
CA SER A 67 -5.82 -4.29 14.19
C SER A 67 -7.13 -3.58 14.50
N ASP A 68 -7.94 -4.18 15.36
CA ASP A 68 -8.96 -3.47 16.13
C ASP A 68 -8.35 -2.56 17.21
#